data_AF-A0A955DXA6-F1
#
_entry.id   AF-A0A955DXA6-F1
#
_cell.length_a   1.000
_cell.length_b   1.000
_cell.length_c   1.000
_cell.angle_alpha   90.00
_cell.angle_beta   90.00
_cell.angle_gamma   90.00
#
_symmetry.space_group_name_H-M   'P 1'
#
loop_
_entity.id
_entity.type
_entity.pdbx_description
1 polymer ?
#
loop_
_entity_poly.entity_id
_entity_poly.type
_entity_poly.pdbx_seq_one_letter_code
_entity_poly.pdbx_strand_id
1 'polypeptide(L)'
;MERLIGIGGVLVLLGLAWLLSERRRDVPIRLVVSGIVLQFVIAVVLLQVPVVVSVFRWIAEVINGVIRQADAGIIFIFGPELGSP
;
A
#
# COMPACT_ATOMS: atom_id res chain seq x y z
N MET A 1 16.75 1.15 -13.95
CA MET A 1 16.72 -0.26 -13.53
C MET A 1 15.48 -0.59 -12.69
N GLU A 2 15.14 0.21 -11.67
CA GLU A 2 14.01 -0.03 -10.75
C GLU A 2 12.64 -0.19 -11.42
N ARG A 3 12.35 0.60 -12.47
CA ARG A 3 11.09 0.49 -13.23
C ARG A 3 10.91 -0.87 -13.92
N LEU A 4 12.01 -1.50 -14.34
CA LEU A 4 11.98 -2.84 -14.97
C LEU A 4 11.71 -3.92 -13.92
N ILE A 5 12.18 -3.74 -12.70
CA ILE A 5 11.90 -4.64 -11.57
C ILE A 5 10.41 -4.59 -11.21
N GLY A 6 9.80 -3.40 -11.17
CA GLY A 6 8.36 -3.27 -10.88
C GLY A 6 7.47 -3.99 -11.91
N ILE A 7 7.73 -3.78 -13.20
CA ILE A 7 6.98 -4.46 -14.28
C ILE A 7 7.24 -5.97 -14.24
N GLY A 8 8.50 -6.38 -14.06
CA GLY A 8 8.86 -7.79 -13.92
C GLY A 8 8.16 -8.48 -12.74
N GLY A 9 8.07 -7.81 -11.60
CA GLY A 9 7.36 -8.31 -10.41
C GLY A 9 5.88 -8.59 -10.69
N VAL A 10 5.19 -7.67 -11.38
CA VAL A 10 3.78 -7.89 -11.76
C VAL A 10 3.63 -9.11 -12.67
N LEU A 11 4.50 -9.26 -13.68
CA LEU A 11 4.46 -10.41 -14.58
C LEU A 11 4.74 -11.74 -13.84
N VAL A 12 5.69 -11.75 -12.91
CA VAL A 12 6.01 -12.93 -12.09
C VAL A 12 4.82 -13.30 -11.20
N LEU A 13 4.20 -12.32 -10.51
CA LEU A 13 3.05 -12.57 -9.65
C LEU A 13 1.84 -13.10 -10.44
N LEU A 14 1.55 -12.53 -11.61
CA LEU A 14 0.49 -13.03 -12.49
C LEU A 14 0.80 -14.43 -13.02
N GLY A 15 2.06 -14.69 -13.39
CA GLY A 15 2.50 -16.02 -13.82
C GLY A 15 2.37 -17.08 -12.72
N LEU A 16 2.76 -16.75 -11.49
CA LEU A 16 2.58 -17.62 -10.32
C LEU A 16 1.11 -17.87 -10.01
N ALA A 17 0.28 -16.83 -10.02
CA ALA A 17 -1.16 -16.96 -9.81
C ALA A 17 -1.80 -17.87 -10.87
N TRP A 18 -1.37 -17.76 -12.14
CA TRP A 18 -1.84 -18.63 -13.22
C TRP A 18 -1.34 -20.07 -13.07
N LEU A 19 -0.08 -20.28 -12.64
CA LEU A 19 0.49 -21.61 -12.45
C LEU A 19 -0.20 -22.37 -11.30
N LEU A 20 -0.55 -21.66 -10.23
CA LEU A 20 -1.29 -22.20 -9.07
C LEU A 20 -2.79 -22.34 -9.33
N SER A 21 -3.32 -21.79 -10.42
CA SER A 21 -4.73 -21.92 -10.78
C SER A 21 -5.08 -23.35 -11.18
N GLU A 22 -6.16 -23.86 -10.61
CA GLU A 22 -6.70 -25.20 -10.89
C GLU A 22 -7.32 -25.29 -12.29
N ARG A 23 -7.95 -24.20 -12.78
CA ARG A 23 -8.57 -24.11 -14.12
C ARG A 23 -7.89 -23.04 -14.96
N ARG A 24 -6.64 -23.30 -15.36
CA ARG A 24 -5.77 -22.36 -16.09
C ARG A 24 -6.37 -21.79 -17.39
N ARG A 25 -7.26 -22.53 -18.05
CA ARG A 25 -7.92 -22.14 -19.30
C ARG A 25 -9.17 -21.28 -19.09
N ASP A 26 -9.76 -21.33 -17.90
CA ASP A 26 -11.00 -20.62 -17.57
C ASP A 26 -10.74 -19.29 -16.87
N VAL A 27 -9.47 -18.87 -16.77
CA VAL A 27 -9.10 -17.61 -16.13
C VAL A 27 -9.71 -16.45 -16.93
N PRO A 28 -10.60 -15.64 -16.35
CA PRO A 28 -11.28 -14.57 -17.07
C PRO A 28 -10.32 -13.41 -17.31
N ILE A 29 -9.65 -13.39 -18.47
CA ILE A 29 -8.64 -12.37 -18.83
C ILE A 29 -9.22 -10.96 -18.74
N ARG A 30 -10.49 -10.77 -19.11
CA ARG A 30 -11.20 -9.48 -18.98
C ARG A 30 -11.20 -8.96 -17.54
N LEU A 31 -11.43 -9.85 -16.57
CA LEU A 31 -11.44 -9.49 -15.15
C LEU A 31 -10.02 -9.15 -14.68
N VAL A 32 -9.03 -9.98 -15.01
CA VAL A 32 -7.63 -9.77 -14.63
C VAL A 32 -7.12 -8.43 -15.15
N VAL A 33 -7.30 -8.14 -16.45
CA VAL A 33 -6.88 -6.88 -17.05
C VAL A 33 -7.64 -5.70 -16.46
N SER A 34 -8.95 -5.82 -16.24
CA SER A 34 -9.73 -4.74 -15.61
C SER A 34 -9.27 -4.43 -14.19
N GLY A 35 -8.89 -5.46 -13.42
CA GLY A 35 -8.33 -5.32 -12.08
C GLY A 35 -6.97 -4.62 -12.10
N ILE A 36 -6.09 -5.00 -13.03
CA ILE A 36 -4.78 -4.37 -13.19
C ILE A 36 -4.95 -2.88 -13.55
N VAL A 37 -5.82 -2.57 -14.51
CA VAL A 37 -6.10 -1.18 -14.91
C VAL A 37 -6.65 -0.39 -13.72
N LEU A 38 -7.61 -0.95 -12.98
CA LEU A 38 -8.17 -0.32 -11.79
C LEU A 38 -7.10 -0.06 -10.72
N GLN A 39 -6.19 -1.02 -10.48
CA GLN A 39 -5.07 -0.84 -9.56
C GLN A 39 -4.17 0.33 -9.96
N PHE A 40 -3.82 0.45 -11.25
CA PHE A 40 -3.04 1.59 -11.74
C PHE A 40 -3.78 2.91 -11.60
N VAL A 41 -5.09 2.94 -11.90
CA VAL A 41 -5.92 4.14 -11.70
C VAL A 41 -5.91 4.54 -10.23
N ILE A 42 -6.13 3.61 -9.32
CA ILE A 42 -6.08 3.87 -7.87
C ILE A 42 -4.69 4.37 -7.46
N ALA A 43 -3.62 3.75 -7.94
CA ALA A 43 -2.26 4.18 -7.63
C ALA A 43 -2.00 5.64 -8.08
N VAL A 44 -2.43 6.01 -9.28
CA VAL A 44 -2.31 7.40 -9.76
C VAL A 44 -3.16 8.34 -8.91
N VAL A 45 -4.42 7.97 -8.64
CA VAL A 45 -5.32 8.78 -7.81
C VAL A 45 -4.73 9.01 -6.42
N LEU A 46 -4.21 7.98 -5.78
CA LEU A 46 -3.69 8.06 -4.42
C LEU A 46 -2.29 8.72 -4.34
N LEU A 47 -1.43 8.53 -5.33
CA LEU A 47 -0.02 8.96 -5.26
C LEU A 47 0.29 10.25 -6.02
N GLN A 48 -0.50 10.60 -7.04
CA GLN A 48 -0.21 11.74 -7.93
C GLN A 48 -1.23 12.86 -7.82
N VAL A 49 -2.50 12.58 -7.47
CA VAL A 49 -3.53 13.64 -7.41
C VAL A 49 -3.31 14.50 -6.16
N PRO A 50 -2.98 15.81 -6.29
CA PRO A 50 -2.54 16.62 -5.16
C PRO A 50 -3.57 16.72 -4.03
N VAL A 51 -4.86 16.80 -4.38
CA VAL A 51 -5.96 16.87 -3.42
C VAL A 51 -6.08 15.57 -2.62
N VAL A 52 -5.87 14.41 -3.25
CA VAL A 52 -5.94 13.13 -2.55
C VAL A 52 -4.72 12.96 -1.65
N VAL A 53 -3.53 13.28 -2.16
CA VAL A 53 -2.29 13.25 -1.37
C VAL A 53 -2.38 14.16 -0.14
N SER A 54 -2.96 15.36 -0.26
CA SER A 54 -3.11 16.27 0.89
C SER A 54 -4.08 15.73 1.93
N VAL A 55 -5.20 15.11 1.52
CA VAL A 55 -6.12 14.43 2.45
C VAL A 55 -5.43 13.31 3.20
N PHE A 56 -4.67 12.45 2.53
CA PHE A 56 -3.93 11.37 3.18
C PHE A 56 -2.85 11.88 4.13
N ARG A 57 -2.16 12.98 3.78
CA ARG A 57 -1.20 13.65 4.69
C ARG A 57 -1.90 14.16 5.94
N TRP A 58 -3.05 14.81 5.79
CA TRP A 58 -3.83 15.28 6.93
C TRP A 58 -4.26 14.13 7.84
N ILE A 59 -4.73 13.01 7.29
CA ILE A 59 -5.06 11.80 8.06
C ILE A 59 -3.82 11.29 8.81
N ALA A 60 -2.66 11.23 8.15
CA ALA A 60 -1.42 10.79 8.77
C ALA A 60 -1.00 11.72 9.93
N GLU A 61 -1.19 13.04 9.80
CA GLU A 61 -0.92 14.00 10.87
C GLU A 61 -1.83 13.79 12.09
N VAL A 62 -3.11 13.52 11.86
CA VAL A 62 -4.07 13.19 12.93
C VAL A 62 -3.65 11.92 13.67
N ILE A 63 -3.33 10.85 12.93
CA ILE A 63 -2.88 9.58 13.52
C ILE A 63 -1.59 9.79 14.32
N ASN A 64 -0.61 10.50 13.76
CA ASN A 64 0.62 10.84 14.47
C ASN A 64 0.36 11.68 15.73
N GLY A 65 -0.68 12.52 15.74
CA GLY A 65 -1.14 13.23 16.93
C GLY A 65 -1.55 12.29 18.06
N VAL A 66 -2.31 11.24 17.73
CA VAL A 66 -2.72 10.20 18.69
C VAL A 66 -1.51 9.39 19.17
N ILE A 67 -0.61 9.01 18.25
CA ILE A 67 0.62 8.27 18.59
C ILE A 67 1.45 9.07 19.61
N ARG A 68 1.67 10.37 19.38
CA ARG A 68 2.42 11.22 20.33
C ARG A 68 1.81 11.26 21.73
N GLN A 69 0.49 11.18 21.85
CA GLN A 69 -0.19 11.12 23.15
C GLN A 69 0.01 9.76 23.83
N ALA A 70 -0.01 8.68 23.05
CA ALA A 70 0.33 7.35 23.55
C ALA A 70 1.79 7.30 24.03
N ASP A 71 2.73 7.85 23.26
CA ASP A 71 4.15 7.92 23.60
C ASP A 71 4.36 8.70 24.90
N ALA A 72 3.67 9.83 25.10
CA ALA A 72 3.71 10.58 26.36
C ALA A 72 3.25 9.74 27.57
N GLY A 73 2.23 8.89 27.39
CA GLY A 73 1.79 7.95 28.41
C GLY A 73 2.82 6.87 28.72
N ILE A 74 3.48 6.34 27.69
CA ILE A 74 4.57 5.35 27.84
C ILE A 74 5.74 5.97 28.61
N ILE A 75 6.17 7.18 28.23
CA ILE A 75 7.24 7.91 28.92
C ILE A 75 6.89 8.15 30.39
N PHE A 76 5.62 8.48 30.70
CA PHE A 76 5.18 8.69 32.09
C PHE A 76 5.27 7.42 32.95
N ILE A 77 4.91 6.26 32.40
CA ILE A 77 4.87 5.00 33.16
C ILE A 77 6.24 4.32 33.21
N PHE A 78 6.94 4.28 32.08
CA PHE A 78 8.12 3.44 31.88
C PHE A 78 9.43 4.22 31.73
N GLY A 79 9.37 5.55 31.71
CA GLY A 79 10.52 6.41 31.55
C GLY A 79 10.94 6.62 30.08
N PRO A 80 11.90 7.53 29.83
CA PRO A 80 12.25 7.99 28.48
C PRO A 80 12.86 6.91 27.58
N GLU A 81 13.50 5.90 28.18
CA GLU A 81 14.27 4.85 27.49
C GLU A 81 13.38 3.90 26.66
N LEU A 82 12.07 3.86 26.95
CA LEU A 82 11.10 2.99 26.29
C LEU A 82 10.04 3.75 25.47
N GLY A 83 9.93 5.08 25.66
CA GLY A 83 8.90 5.91 25.02
C GLY A 83 9.41 6.90 23.98
N SER A 84 10.71 6.91 23.69
CA SER A 84 11.28 7.67 22.57
C SER A 84 11.15 6.89 21.26
N PRO A 85 10.50 7.43 20.21
CA PRO A 85 10.46 6.81 18.88
C PRO A 85 11.83 6.74 18.21
#